data_AF-A0A3D0K113-F1
#
_entry.id   AF-A0A3D0K113-F1
#
_cell.length_a   1.000
_cell.length_b   1.000
_cell.length_c   1.000
_cell.angle_alpha   90.00
_cell.angle_beta   90.00
_cell.angle_gamma   90.00
#
_symmetry.space_group_name_H-M   'P 1'
#
loop_
_entity.id
_entity.type
_entity.pdbx_description
1 polymer ?
#
loop_
_entity_poly.entity_id
_entity_poly.type
_entity_poly.pdbx_seq_one_letter_code
_entity_poly.pdbx_strand_id
1 'polypeptide(L)'
;MHQSNDSGIGPSVGFPRIAWLVIILISLLIIVLHLASESTDAGQAYRSKISHITERMDAQVILGARALGMGSAVESSLQTFQSGSIDRRIRGVVLLGEVNGSEAAHAALLRLEVQMDEAGVAPDPEQHRVMESLGRIYGAATGDTEMPEDLRPAEQDLLVERLGWFGELALHSPGRDSDSVRTDPVAKARAVMIVLFVLIILLLGGFVVGLALLVVLVVLACHGRLRHALGPASPQDGLLAETFAIWMLLFLLMQYLLSLLFRGVPALQEYQLLLTGVIQGLTAGVVCWPVLRGDIWSRARRAIG
;
A
#
# COMPACT_ATOMS: atom_id res chain seq x y z
N MET A 1 25.84 19.54 61.09
CA MET A 1 24.86 20.37 60.36
C MET A 1 25.12 20.22 58.88
N HIS A 2 24.45 19.28 58.21
CA HIS A 2 24.30 19.29 56.76
C HIS A 2 22.85 18.88 56.50
N GLN A 3 21.99 19.89 56.37
CA GLN A 3 20.63 19.69 55.86
C GLN A 3 20.76 19.40 54.36
N SER A 4 20.53 18.15 53.97
CA SER A 4 20.21 17.80 52.60
C SER A 4 18.83 18.36 52.30
N ASN A 5 18.80 19.36 51.43
CA ASN A 5 17.61 20.02 50.94
C ASN A 5 16.83 19.00 50.07
N ASP A 6 15.96 18.24 50.70
CA ASP A 6 15.07 17.29 50.04
C ASP A 6 13.95 18.12 49.39
N SER A 7 14.19 18.62 48.17
CA SER A 7 13.16 19.29 47.39
C SER A 7 12.10 18.28 47.00
N GLY A 8 11.06 18.22 47.83
CA GLY A 8 9.87 17.39 47.68
C GLY A 8 9.12 17.64 46.38
N ILE A 9 9.55 16.99 45.30
CA ILE A 9 8.68 16.72 44.15
C ILE A 9 7.98 15.40 44.47
N GLY A 10 6.81 15.50 45.12
CA GLY A 10 5.92 14.36 45.29
C GLY A 10 5.57 13.75 43.91
N PRO A 11 5.27 12.45 43.83
CA PRO A 11 4.94 11.80 42.57
C PRO A 11 3.78 12.53 41.88
N SER A 12 3.99 12.99 40.64
CA SER A 12 2.94 13.61 39.86
C SER A 12 1.85 12.58 39.56
N VAL A 13 0.67 12.82 40.12
CA VAL A 13 -0.52 11.97 39.94
C VAL A 13 -1.14 12.32 38.60
N GLY A 14 -1.18 11.37 37.66
CA GLY A 14 -1.87 11.55 36.38
C GLY A 14 -3.40 11.58 36.56
N PHE A 15 -4.13 12.05 35.55
CA PHE A 15 -5.60 12.06 35.54
C PHE A 15 -6.19 10.95 34.65
N PRO A 16 -6.19 9.67 35.10
CA PRO A 16 -6.52 8.52 34.26
C PRO A 16 -7.94 8.58 33.68
N ARG A 17 -8.91 9.08 34.46
CA ARG A 17 -10.32 9.16 34.02
C ARG A 17 -10.51 10.11 32.84
N ILE A 18 -9.78 11.23 32.82
CA ILE A 18 -9.83 12.20 31.73
C ILE A 18 -9.14 11.63 30.50
N ALA A 19 -7.98 10.98 30.67
CA ALA A 19 -7.25 10.34 29.58
C ALA A 19 -8.11 9.27 28.87
N TRP A 20 -8.79 8.40 29.63
CA TRP A 20 -9.69 7.38 29.07
C TRP A 20 -10.88 7.98 28.32
N LEU A 21 -11.48 9.06 28.84
CA LEU A 21 -12.56 9.76 28.15
C LEU A 21 -12.08 10.31 26.81
N VAL A 22 -10.91 10.96 26.78
CA VAL A 22 -10.30 11.50 25.56
C VAL A 22 -9.99 10.38 24.55
N ILE A 23 -9.40 9.26 24.99
CA ILE A 23 -9.11 8.11 24.12
C ILE A 23 -10.40 7.61 23.48
N ILE A 24 -11.44 7.32 24.28
CA ILE A 24 -12.72 6.80 23.78
C ILE A 24 -13.36 7.79 22.81
N LEU A 25 -13.37 9.09 23.14
CA LEU A 25 -13.95 10.13 22.31
C LEU A 25 -13.24 10.24 20.94
N ILE A 26 -11.91 10.25 20.94
CA ILE A 26 -11.12 10.34 19.71
C ILE A 26 -11.28 9.06 18.88
N SER A 27 -11.24 7.88 19.50
CA SER A 27 -11.46 6.61 18.79
C SER A 27 -12.85 6.57 18.14
N LEU A 28 -13.89 6.99 18.86
CA LEU A 28 -15.25 7.05 18.32
C LEU A 28 -15.35 8.06 17.16
N LEU A 29 -14.73 9.23 17.30
CA LEU A 29 -14.67 10.24 16.25
C LEU A 29 -14.00 9.70 14.97
N ILE A 30 -12.88 8.98 15.10
CA ILE A 30 -12.19 8.35 13.97
C ILE A 30 -13.11 7.35 13.27
N ILE A 31 -13.79 6.49 14.03
CA ILE A 31 -14.72 5.50 13.48
C ILE A 31 -15.85 6.19 12.70
N VAL A 32 -16.45 7.23 13.28
CA VAL A 32 -17.54 8.00 12.64
C VAL A 32 -17.05 8.71 11.38
N LEU A 33 -15.89 9.35 11.43
CA LEU A 33 -15.29 9.99 10.25
C LEU A 33 -14.97 8.97 9.16
N HIS A 34 -14.51 7.77 9.52
CA HIS A 34 -14.21 6.72 8.56
C HIS A 34 -15.48 6.21 7.87
N LEU A 35 -16.53 5.92 8.64
CA LEU A 35 -17.85 5.55 8.11
C LEU A 35 -18.45 6.66 7.22
N ALA A 36 -18.30 7.93 7.60
CA ALA A 36 -18.79 9.04 6.81
C ALA A 36 -17.97 9.25 5.52
N SER A 37 -16.65 9.02 5.56
CA SER A 37 -15.76 9.24 4.42
C SER A 37 -15.99 8.30 3.24
N GLU A 38 -16.63 7.14 3.44
CA GLU A 38 -17.06 6.27 2.34
C GLU A 38 -18.08 6.95 1.40
N SER A 39 -18.74 8.01 1.86
CA SER A 39 -19.79 8.71 1.11
C SER A 39 -19.34 10.01 0.41
N THR A 40 -18.08 10.43 0.54
CA THR A 40 -17.61 11.75 0.04
C THR A 40 -16.72 11.65 -1.21
N ASP A 41 -16.98 12.50 -2.21
CA ASP A 41 -16.24 12.58 -3.50
C ASP A 41 -14.72 12.70 -3.38
N ALA A 42 -14.20 13.31 -2.31
CA ALA A 42 -12.76 13.41 -2.06
C ALA A 42 -12.09 12.05 -1.78
N GLY A 43 -12.82 11.11 -1.16
CA GLY A 43 -12.37 9.73 -0.96
C GLY A 43 -12.32 8.95 -2.28
N GLN A 44 -13.27 9.21 -3.19
CA GLN A 44 -13.28 8.64 -4.53
C GLN A 44 -12.15 9.20 -5.41
N ALA A 45 -11.88 10.50 -5.36
CA ALA A 45 -10.79 11.13 -6.13
C ALA A 45 -9.39 10.66 -5.66
N TYR A 46 -9.19 10.49 -4.34
CA TYR A 46 -7.95 9.92 -3.79
C TYR A 46 -7.78 8.44 -4.20
N ARG A 47 -8.86 7.66 -4.15
CA ARG A 47 -8.88 6.25 -4.62
C ARG A 47 -8.64 6.15 -6.13
N SER A 48 -9.16 7.09 -6.93
CA SER A 48 -8.95 7.16 -8.38
C SER A 48 -7.50 7.50 -8.75
N LYS A 49 -6.83 8.40 -8.02
CA LYS A 49 -5.39 8.68 -8.23
C LYS A 49 -4.50 7.52 -7.79
N ILE A 50 -4.85 6.82 -6.70
CA ILE A 50 -4.18 5.58 -6.29
C ILE A 50 -4.39 4.47 -7.34
N SER A 51 -5.58 4.40 -7.96
CA SER A 51 -5.93 3.38 -8.96
C SER A 51 -4.98 3.32 -10.16
N HIS A 52 -4.44 4.45 -10.61
CA HIS A 52 -3.53 4.47 -11.76
C HIS A 52 -2.10 4.05 -11.42
N ILE A 53 -1.66 4.22 -10.18
CA ILE A 53 -0.38 3.69 -9.69
C ILE A 53 -0.52 2.18 -9.37
N THR A 54 -1.68 1.76 -8.85
CA THR A 54 -1.94 0.36 -8.53
C THR A 54 -2.00 -0.53 -9.77
N GLU A 55 -2.57 -0.09 -10.90
CA GLU A 55 -2.65 -0.96 -12.09
C GLU A 55 -1.27 -1.36 -12.65
N ARG A 56 -0.29 -0.44 -12.64
CA ARG A 56 1.10 -0.77 -13.00
C ARG A 56 1.72 -1.71 -11.97
N MET A 57 1.51 -1.47 -10.68
CA MET A 57 2.01 -2.34 -9.63
C MET A 57 1.39 -3.75 -9.71
N ASP A 58 0.08 -3.85 -9.96
CA ASP A 58 -0.65 -5.10 -10.12
C ASP A 58 -0.09 -5.90 -11.30
N ALA A 59 0.14 -5.24 -12.44
CA ALA A 59 0.76 -5.89 -13.60
C ALA A 59 2.20 -6.34 -13.32
N GLN A 60 3.01 -5.53 -12.62
CA GLN A 60 4.37 -5.92 -12.23
C GLN A 60 4.38 -7.11 -11.25
N VAL A 61 3.41 -7.17 -10.33
CA VAL A 61 3.21 -8.31 -9.42
C VAL A 61 2.84 -9.57 -10.21
N ILE A 62 1.96 -9.46 -11.22
CA ILE A 62 1.59 -10.59 -12.10
C ILE A 62 2.81 -11.13 -12.84
N LEU A 63 3.64 -10.26 -13.42
CA LEU A 63 4.88 -10.68 -14.10
C LEU A 63 5.89 -11.30 -13.12
N GLY A 64 6.00 -10.73 -11.92
CA GLY A 64 6.82 -11.30 -10.85
C GLY A 64 6.34 -12.68 -10.39
N ALA A 65 5.03 -12.89 -10.27
CA ALA A 65 4.42 -14.16 -9.90
C ALA A 65 4.66 -15.24 -10.98
N ARG A 66 4.59 -14.88 -12.25
CA ARG A 66 4.96 -15.76 -13.38
C ARG A 66 6.42 -16.21 -13.30
N ALA A 67 7.34 -15.29 -13.02
CA ALA A 67 8.77 -15.60 -12.89
C ALA A 67 9.08 -16.57 -11.73
N LEU A 68 8.18 -16.66 -10.74
CA LEU A 68 8.27 -17.59 -9.60
C LEU A 68 7.45 -18.88 -9.80
N GLY A 69 6.81 -19.07 -10.95
CA GLY A 69 6.02 -20.27 -11.26
C GLY A 69 4.63 -20.32 -10.59
N MET A 70 4.11 -19.19 -10.09
CA MET A 70 2.80 -19.12 -9.42
C MET A 70 1.64 -18.99 -10.43
N GLY A 71 1.47 -19.98 -11.33
CA GLY A 71 0.54 -19.90 -12.46
C GLY A 71 -0.93 -19.63 -12.09
N SER A 72 -1.43 -20.21 -10.99
CA SER A 72 -2.82 -20.02 -10.56
C SER A 72 -3.14 -18.59 -10.09
N ALA A 73 -2.20 -17.94 -9.42
CA ALA A 73 -2.33 -16.55 -8.96
C ALA A 73 -2.25 -15.55 -10.12
N VAL A 74 -1.47 -15.90 -11.16
CA VAL A 74 -1.37 -15.12 -12.40
C VAL A 74 -2.72 -15.14 -13.14
N GLU A 75 -3.34 -16.31 -13.28
CA GLU A 75 -4.62 -16.46 -13.98
C GLU A 75 -5.76 -15.67 -13.31
N SER A 76 -5.90 -15.77 -11.98
CA SER A 76 -6.93 -15.03 -11.24
C SER A 76 -6.76 -13.51 -11.36
N SER A 77 -5.51 -13.05 -11.39
CA SER A 77 -5.19 -11.64 -11.51
C SER A 77 -5.42 -11.12 -12.93
N LEU A 78 -5.15 -11.94 -13.95
CA LEU A 78 -5.46 -11.62 -15.36
C LEU A 78 -6.96 -11.45 -15.59
N GLN A 79 -7.81 -12.28 -14.97
CA GLN A 79 -9.27 -12.16 -15.06
C GLN A 79 -9.76 -10.79 -14.56
N THR A 80 -9.09 -10.22 -13.56
CA THR A 80 -9.44 -8.89 -13.04
C THR A 80 -9.21 -7.79 -14.08
N PHE A 81 -8.15 -7.90 -14.89
CA PHE A 81 -7.86 -6.96 -15.98
C PHE A 81 -8.79 -7.11 -17.19
N GLN A 82 -9.41 -8.28 -17.36
CA GLN A 82 -10.41 -8.51 -18.42
C GLN A 82 -11.79 -7.89 -18.11
N SER A 83 -11.94 -7.31 -16.91
CA SER A 83 -13.17 -6.65 -16.44
C SER A 83 -12.97 -5.15 -16.23
N GLY A 84 -14.05 -4.36 -16.34
CA GLY A 84 -14.02 -2.91 -16.12
C GLY A 84 -14.04 -2.09 -17.41
N SER A 85 -13.35 -0.94 -17.40
CA SER A 85 -13.32 -0.02 -18.56
C SER A 85 -12.61 -0.63 -19.78
N ILE A 86 -12.91 -0.11 -20.97
CA ILE A 86 -12.28 -0.55 -22.23
C ILE A 86 -10.75 -0.41 -22.14
N ASP A 87 -10.23 0.72 -21.65
CA ASP A 87 -8.79 0.94 -21.52
C ASP A 87 -8.10 -0.11 -20.62
N ARG A 88 -8.77 -0.54 -19.54
CA ARG A 88 -8.25 -1.58 -18.65
C ARG A 88 -8.18 -2.93 -19.35
N ARG A 89 -9.20 -3.25 -20.14
CA ARG A 89 -9.29 -4.49 -20.94
C ARG A 89 -8.23 -4.50 -22.04
N ILE A 90 -7.97 -3.37 -22.69
CA ILE A 90 -6.87 -3.20 -23.66
C ILE A 90 -5.50 -3.44 -23.00
N ARG A 91 -5.24 -2.87 -21.80
CA ARG A 91 -4.00 -3.16 -21.04
C ARG A 91 -3.91 -4.64 -20.65
N GLY A 92 -5.05 -5.27 -20.33
CA GLY A 92 -5.15 -6.70 -20.05
C GLY A 92 -4.74 -7.59 -21.22
N VAL A 93 -5.05 -7.19 -22.47
CA VAL A 93 -4.61 -7.88 -23.68
C VAL A 93 -3.09 -7.91 -23.78
N VAL A 94 -2.43 -6.77 -23.53
CA VAL A 94 -0.96 -6.69 -23.55
C VAL A 94 -0.34 -7.60 -22.50
N LEU A 95 -0.88 -7.58 -21.29
CA LEU A 95 -0.39 -8.41 -20.19
C LEU A 95 -0.60 -9.90 -20.47
N LEU A 96 -1.73 -10.27 -21.08
CA LEU A 96 -2.00 -11.64 -21.51
C LEU A 96 -1.00 -12.10 -22.58
N GLY A 97 -0.62 -11.22 -23.51
CA GLY A 97 0.40 -11.49 -24.51
C GLY A 97 1.76 -11.76 -23.90
N GLU A 98 2.12 -10.99 -22.87
CA GLU A 98 3.35 -11.23 -22.12
C GLU A 98 3.32 -12.59 -21.41
N VAL A 99 2.22 -12.92 -20.72
CA VAL A 99 2.13 -14.13 -19.89
C VAL A 99 1.93 -15.41 -20.71
N ASN A 100 0.98 -15.40 -21.64
CA ASN A 100 0.49 -16.57 -22.39
C ASN A 100 0.93 -16.59 -23.86
N GLY A 101 1.62 -15.55 -24.34
CA GLY A 101 2.12 -15.43 -25.71
C GLY A 101 1.20 -14.65 -26.65
N SER A 102 1.73 -14.26 -27.80
CA SER A 102 1.07 -13.37 -28.77
C SER A 102 -0.26 -13.89 -29.30
N GLU A 103 -0.40 -15.21 -29.49
CA GLU A 103 -1.65 -15.83 -29.93
C GLU A 103 -2.79 -15.60 -28.92
N ALA A 104 -2.50 -15.72 -27.63
CA ALA A 104 -3.47 -15.49 -26.56
C ALA A 104 -3.91 -14.01 -26.50
N ALA A 105 -2.97 -13.07 -26.70
CA ALA A 105 -3.31 -11.65 -26.81
C ALA A 105 -4.19 -11.36 -28.03
N HIS A 106 -3.84 -11.90 -29.19
CA HIS A 106 -4.63 -11.69 -30.41
C HIS A 106 -6.05 -12.23 -30.25
N ALA A 107 -6.21 -13.45 -29.71
CA ALA A 107 -7.52 -14.02 -29.42
C ALA A 107 -8.32 -13.19 -28.40
N ALA A 108 -7.66 -12.64 -27.38
CA ALA A 108 -8.33 -11.78 -26.39
C ALA A 108 -8.74 -10.42 -26.98
N LEU A 109 -7.96 -9.86 -27.90
CA LEU A 109 -8.31 -8.63 -28.61
C LEU A 109 -9.57 -8.82 -29.47
N LEU A 110 -9.64 -9.93 -30.23
CA LEU A 110 -10.82 -10.26 -31.03
C LEU A 110 -12.06 -10.47 -30.15
N ARG A 111 -11.91 -11.13 -28.99
CA ARG A 111 -13.02 -11.27 -28.03
C ARG A 111 -13.48 -9.93 -27.47
N LEU A 112 -12.54 -9.01 -27.21
CA LEU A 112 -12.86 -7.66 -26.74
C LEU A 112 -13.70 -6.91 -27.78
N GLU A 113 -13.32 -6.96 -29.06
CA GLU A 113 -14.07 -6.36 -30.18
C GLU A 113 -15.49 -6.92 -30.26
N VAL A 114 -15.64 -8.24 -30.27
CA VAL A 114 -16.97 -8.90 -30.29
C VAL A 114 -17.82 -8.48 -29.10
N GLN A 115 -17.24 -8.44 -27.88
CA GLN A 115 -17.95 -8.03 -26.67
C GLN A 115 -18.38 -6.56 -26.71
N MET A 116 -17.64 -5.69 -27.41
CA MET A 116 -17.99 -4.29 -27.59
C MET A 116 -19.13 -4.13 -28.59
N ASP A 117 -19.10 -4.88 -29.69
CA ASP A 117 -20.16 -4.91 -30.69
C ASP A 117 -21.47 -5.46 -30.11
N GLU A 118 -21.42 -6.55 -29.36
CA GLU A 118 -22.59 -7.13 -28.67
C GLU A 118 -23.19 -6.17 -27.64
N ALA A 119 -22.35 -5.40 -26.95
CA ALA A 119 -22.79 -4.38 -25.99
C ALA A 119 -23.26 -3.08 -26.65
N GLY A 120 -23.08 -2.92 -27.97
CA GLY A 120 -23.38 -1.68 -28.70
C GLY A 120 -22.50 -0.50 -28.26
N VAL A 121 -21.31 -0.76 -27.72
CA VAL A 121 -20.38 0.27 -27.23
C VAL A 121 -19.28 0.50 -28.25
N ALA A 122 -19.32 1.64 -28.93
CA ALA A 122 -18.28 2.01 -29.89
C ALA A 122 -16.99 2.46 -29.16
N PRO A 123 -15.81 2.01 -29.60
CA PRO A 123 -14.53 2.56 -29.14
C PRO A 123 -14.40 4.02 -29.57
N ASP A 124 -13.73 4.81 -28.74
CA ASP A 124 -13.24 6.13 -29.15
C ASP A 124 -12.23 5.98 -30.32
N PRO A 125 -12.09 6.98 -31.22
CA PRO A 125 -11.18 6.87 -32.36
C PRO A 125 -9.72 6.56 -31.99
N GLU A 126 -9.26 6.99 -30.81
CA GLU A 126 -7.91 6.65 -30.35
C GLU A 126 -7.83 5.23 -29.79
N GLN A 127 -8.86 4.75 -29.08
CA GLN A 127 -8.94 3.35 -28.64
C GLN A 127 -8.94 2.39 -29.83
N HIS A 128 -9.67 2.74 -30.89
CA HIS A 128 -9.70 1.96 -32.12
C HIS A 128 -8.30 1.86 -32.76
N ARG A 129 -7.57 2.98 -32.85
CA ARG A 129 -6.18 3.00 -33.39
C ARG A 129 -5.20 2.20 -32.52
N VAL A 130 -5.37 2.25 -31.20
CA VAL A 130 -4.55 1.45 -30.27
C VAL A 130 -4.83 -0.03 -30.47
N MET A 131 -6.10 -0.45 -30.54
CA MET A 131 -6.50 -1.83 -30.78
C MET A 131 -5.99 -2.34 -32.14
N GLU A 132 -6.10 -1.56 -33.21
CA GLU A 132 -5.57 -1.90 -34.53
C GLU A 132 -4.04 -2.09 -34.49
N SER A 133 -3.32 -1.23 -33.76
CA SER A 133 -1.86 -1.33 -33.61
C SER A 133 -1.46 -2.58 -32.82
N LEU A 134 -2.19 -2.91 -31.74
CA LEU A 134 -2.00 -4.15 -30.99
C LEU A 134 -2.35 -5.40 -31.83
N GLY A 135 -3.40 -5.32 -32.66
CA GLY A 135 -3.80 -6.37 -33.57
C GLY A 135 -2.70 -6.70 -34.58
N ARG A 136 -2.04 -5.67 -35.12
CA ARG A 136 -0.86 -5.84 -35.99
C ARG A 136 0.34 -6.45 -35.25
N ILE A 137 0.61 -6.00 -34.02
CA ILE A 137 1.72 -6.52 -33.19
C ILE A 137 1.53 -8.02 -32.91
N TYR A 138 0.35 -8.41 -32.43
CA TYR A 138 0.10 -9.78 -31.99
C TYR A 138 -0.32 -10.72 -33.12
N GLY A 139 -0.96 -10.21 -34.18
CA GLY A 139 -1.34 -10.98 -35.35
C GLY A 139 -0.13 -11.46 -36.15
N ALA A 140 0.87 -10.60 -36.36
CA ALA A 140 2.09 -10.94 -37.10
C ALA A 140 2.89 -12.08 -36.45
N ALA A 141 2.91 -12.16 -35.12
CA ALA A 141 3.60 -13.20 -34.37
C ALA A 141 2.98 -14.61 -34.51
N THR A 142 1.78 -14.72 -35.11
CA THR A 142 1.03 -15.98 -35.25
C THR A 142 1.25 -16.68 -36.60
N GLY A 143 2.03 -16.08 -37.51
CA GLY A 143 2.56 -16.76 -38.70
C GLY A 143 1.89 -16.45 -40.04
N ASP A 144 0.96 -15.49 -40.13
CA ASP A 144 0.21 -15.20 -41.36
C ASP A 144 0.61 -13.91 -42.09
N THR A 145 1.55 -13.13 -41.56
CA THR A 145 2.03 -11.90 -42.22
C THR A 145 3.52 -11.75 -41.96
N GLU A 146 4.29 -11.33 -42.98
CA GLU A 146 5.64 -10.79 -42.78
C GLU A 146 5.60 -9.83 -41.58
N MET A 147 6.54 -10.02 -40.63
CA MET A 147 6.71 -9.14 -39.48
C MET A 147 6.61 -7.69 -39.97
N PRO A 148 5.66 -6.86 -39.48
CA PRO A 148 5.59 -5.48 -39.92
C PRO A 148 6.88 -4.81 -39.48
N GLU A 149 7.77 -4.63 -40.46
CA GLU A 149 8.98 -3.84 -40.38
C GLU A 149 8.51 -2.42 -40.05
N ASP A 150 8.70 -2.06 -38.77
CA ASP A 150 8.33 -0.83 -38.11
C ASP A 150 6.83 -0.42 -38.12
N LEU A 151 6.21 -0.52 -36.93
CA LEU A 151 5.17 0.44 -36.57
C LEU A 151 5.73 1.84 -36.77
N ARG A 152 4.96 2.75 -37.40
CA ARG A 152 5.42 4.13 -37.59
C ARG A 152 5.73 4.74 -36.21
N PRO A 153 6.76 5.59 -36.07
CA PRO A 153 7.09 6.23 -34.79
C PRO A 153 5.87 6.88 -34.11
N ALA A 154 4.98 7.50 -34.88
CA ALA A 154 3.73 8.10 -34.38
C ALA A 154 2.74 7.09 -33.77
N GLU A 155 2.76 5.82 -34.20
CA GLU A 155 1.92 4.75 -33.64
C GLU A 155 2.53 4.20 -32.34
N GLN A 156 3.86 4.17 -32.25
CA GLN A 156 4.59 3.79 -31.04
C GLN A 156 4.38 4.85 -29.95
N ASP A 157 4.48 6.13 -30.30
CA ASP A 157 4.23 7.25 -29.39
C ASP A 157 2.78 7.22 -28.87
N LEU A 158 1.80 6.94 -29.74
CA LEU A 158 0.39 6.81 -29.35
C LEU A 158 0.16 5.67 -28.35
N LEU A 159 0.82 4.52 -28.54
CA LEU A 159 0.75 3.39 -27.62
C LEU A 159 1.31 3.76 -26.24
N VAL A 160 2.48 4.41 -26.21
CA VAL A 160 3.11 4.85 -24.95
C VAL A 160 2.29 5.94 -24.27
N GLU A 161 1.73 6.90 -25.02
CA GLU A 161 0.91 7.99 -24.47
C GLU A 161 -0.38 7.47 -23.82
N ARG A 162 -1.08 6.53 -24.48
CA ARG A 162 -2.39 6.02 -24.01
C ARG A 162 -2.30 4.88 -23.01
N LEU A 163 -1.35 3.96 -23.21
CA LEU A 163 -1.20 2.77 -22.37
C LEU A 163 -0.09 2.92 -21.33
N GLY A 164 0.72 3.98 -21.41
CA GLY A 164 1.86 4.20 -20.52
C GLY A 164 2.85 3.05 -20.62
N TRP A 165 3.21 2.51 -19.46
CA TRP A 165 4.12 1.37 -19.34
C TRP A 165 3.64 0.11 -20.09
N PHE A 166 2.33 -0.09 -20.25
CA PHE A 166 1.81 -1.22 -21.04
C PHE A 166 2.07 -1.03 -22.54
N GLY A 167 2.12 0.21 -23.04
CA GLY A 167 2.49 0.50 -24.43
C GLY A 167 3.96 0.15 -24.69
N GLU A 168 4.84 0.56 -23.77
CA GLU A 168 6.26 0.16 -23.79
C GLU A 168 6.43 -1.36 -23.77
N LEU A 169 5.64 -2.06 -22.95
CA LEU A 169 5.68 -3.53 -22.86
C LEU A 169 5.22 -4.20 -24.15
N ALA A 170 4.17 -3.69 -24.80
CA ALA A 170 3.66 -4.23 -26.07
C ALA A 170 4.69 -4.10 -27.20
N LEU A 171 5.46 -3.01 -27.23
CA LEU A 171 6.51 -2.79 -28.23
C LEU A 171 7.66 -3.81 -28.09
N HIS A 172 7.99 -4.24 -26.86
CA HIS A 172 9.07 -5.18 -26.55
C HIS A 172 8.58 -6.63 -26.31
N SER A 173 7.44 -7.00 -26.89
CA SER A 173 6.78 -8.28 -26.64
C SER A 173 7.66 -9.49 -26.99
N PRO A 174 7.55 -10.62 -26.24
CA PRO A 174 8.33 -11.83 -26.46
C PRO A 174 8.22 -12.36 -27.90
N GLY A 175 9.34 -12.27 -28.63
CA GLY A 175 9.44 -12.65 -30.04
C GLY A 175 10.06 -11.57 -30.93
N ARG A 176 10.08 -10.30 -30.47
CA ARG A 176 10.61 -9.17 -31.25
C ARG A 176 12.11 -8.91 -31.03
N ASP A 177 12.63 -9.11 -29.82
CA ASP A 177 14.04 -8.86 -29.49
C ASP A 177 14.70 -10.03 -28.76
N SER A 178 15.82 -10.50 -29.32
CA SER A 178 16.78 -11.36 -28.63
C SER A 178 17.61 -10.52 -27.64
N ASP A 179 17.33 -10.73 -26.36
CA ASP A 179 18.28 -10.72 -25.24
C ASP A 179 18.92 -9.43 -24.69
N SER A 180 18.74 -8.22 -25.22
CA SER A 180 19.50 -7.05 -24.71
C SER A 180 18.72 -6.00 -23.87
N VAL A 181 17.39 -5.89 -23.97
CA VAL A 181 16.58 -4.91 -23.19
C VAL A 181 15.84 -5.56 -22.00
N ARG A 182 16.04 -6.86 -21.78
CA ARG A 182 15.30 -7.68 -20.81
C ARG A 182 15.64 -7.49 -19.33
N THR A 183 16.57 -6.58 -18.96
CA THR A 183 17.25 -6.68 -17.66
C THR A 183 16.83 -5.72 -16.55
N ASP A 184 15.95 -4.73 -16.75
CA ASP A 184 15.68 -3.77 -15.66
C ASP A 184 14.28 -3.88 -14.99
N PRO A 185 13.15 -4.01 -15.72
CA PRO A 185 11.83 -3.99 -15.06
C PRO A 185 11.47 -5.30 -14.35
N VAL A 186 11.75 -6.45 -14.98
CA VAL A 186 11.40 -7.79 -14.45
C VAL A 186 12.29 -8.17 -13.26
N ALA A 187 13.57 -7.77 -13.29
CA ALA A 187 14.49 -7.97 -12.17
C ALA A 187 14.08 -7.16 -10.93
N LYS A 188 13.68 -5.90 -11.10
CA LYS A 188 13.10 -5.07 -10.03
C LYS A 188 11.79 -5.65 -9.50
N ALA A 189 10.90 -6.11 -10.38
CA ALA A 189 9.65 -6.77 -9.98
C ALA A 189 9.90 -8.07 -9.17
N ARG A 190 10.91 -8.86 -9.56
CA ARG A 190 11.33 -10.06 -8.83
C ARG A 190 11.86 -9.73 -7.44
N ALA A 191 12.67 -8.68 -7.30
CA ALA A 191 13.18 -8.23 -6.00
C ALA A 191 12.03 -7.79 -5.07
N VAL A 192 11.06 -7.03 -5.57
CA VAL A 192 9.87 -6.62 -4.81
C VAL A 192 9.06 -7.82 -4.35
N MET A 193 8.84 -8.81 -5.23
CA MET A 193 8.12 -10.04 -4.87
C MET A 193 8.85 -10.88 -3.83
N ILE A 194 10.18 -11.01 -3.92
CA ILE A 194 10.98 -11.70 -2.89
C ILE A 194 10.84 -10.99 -1.55
N VAL A 195 10.95 -9.66 -1.53
CA VAL A 195 10.76 -8.86 -0.31
C VAL A 195 9.36 -9.06 0.27
N LEU A 196 8.33 -9.02 -0.57
CA LEU A 196 6.94 -9.25 -0.14
C LEU A 196 6.75 -10.67 0.43
N PHE A 197 7.31 -11.69 -0.22
CA PHE A 197 7.22 -13.07 0.24
C PHE A 197 7.93 -13.29 1.57
N VAL A 198 9.14 -12.72 1.73
CA VAL A 198 9.88 -12.74 3.00
C VAL A 198 9.08 -12.02 4.09
N LEU A 199 8.46 -10.88 3.77
CA LEU A 199 7.61 -10.14 4.70
C LEU A 199 6.39 -10.97 5.14
N ILE A 200 5.72 -11.66 4.21
CA ILE A 200 4.59 -12.55 4.52
C ILE A 200 5.04 -13.69 5.44
N ILE A 201 6.18 -14.32 5.14
CA ILE A 201 6.72 -15.38 6.00
C ILE A 201 7.05 -14.84 7.39
N LEU A 202 7.67 -13.66 7.49
CA LEU A 202 7.97 -13.02 8.77
C LEU A 202 6.71 -12.68 9.55
N LEU A 203 5.68 -12.16 8.89
CA LEU A 203 4.40 -11.84 9.53
C LEU A 203 3.68 -13.11 10.00
N LEU A 204 3.60 -14.14 9.16
CA LEU A 204 2.95 -15.40 9.50
C LEU A 204 3.73 -16.14 10.60
N GLY A 205 5.05 -16.16 10.51
CA GLY A 205 5.93 -16.70 11.55
C GLY A 205 5.78 -15.94 12.86
N GLY A 206 5.79 -14.61 12.82
CA GLY A 206 5.54 -13.76 13.98
C GLY A 206 4.15 -13.98 14.59
N PHE A 207 3.14 -14.19 13.76
CA PHE A 207 1.79 -14.54 14.20
C PHE A 207 1.74 -15.90 14.91
N VAL A 208 2.36 -16.94 14.33
CA VAL A 208 2.43 -18.28 14.95
C VAL A 208 3.21 -18.25 16.26
N VAL A 209 4.35 -17.56 16.30
CA VAL A 209 5.13 -17.37 17.53
C VAL A 209 4.33 -16.59 18.56
N GLY A 210 3.66 -15.51 18.16
CA GLY A 210 2.80 -14.71 19.02
C GLY A 210 1.64 -15.53 19.59
N LEU A 211 1.00 -16.37 18.77
CA LEU A 211 -0.07 -17.27 19.18
C LEU A 211 0.45 -18.34 20.15
N ALA A 212 1.61 -18.95 19.87
CA ALA A 212 2.22 -19.92 20.76
C ALA A 212 2.57 -19.30 22.12
N LEU A 213 3.16 -18.10 22.12
CA LEU A 213 3.44 -17.34 23.34
C LEU A 213 2.16 -17.00 24.10
N LEU A 214 1.09 -16.61 23.40
CA LEU A 214 -0.21 -16.34 24.00
C LEU A 214 -0.80 -17.59 24.65
N VAL A 215 -0.75 -18.75 23.98
CA VAL A 215 -1.20 -20.03 24.54
C VAL A 215 -0.38 -20.39 25.78
N VAL A 216 0.94 -20.28 25.73
CA VAL A 216 1.82 -20.50 26.88
C VAL A 216 1.46 -19.58 28.04
N LEU A 217 1.19 -18.30 27.76
CA LEU A 217 0.80 -17.31 28.77
C LEU A 217 -0.55 -17.67 29.39
N VAL A 218 -1.55 -18.06 28.60
CA VAL A 218 -2.86 -18.51 29.10
C VAL A 218 -2.73 -19.77 29.96
N VAL A 219 -1.92 -20.74 29.55
CA VAL A 219 -1.66 -21.96 30.35
C VAL A 219 -0.97 -21.60 31.68
N LEU A 220 0.04 -20.72 31.66
CA LEU A 220 0.68 -20.21 32.88
C LEU A 220 -0.30 -19.44 33.78
N ALA A 221 -1.26 -18.72 33.19
CA ALA A 221 -2.33 -18.02 33.90
C ALA A 221 -3.26 -19.00 34.61
N CYS A 222 -3.76 -20.01 33.89
CA CYS A 222 -4.63 -21.05 34.43
C CYS A 222 -3.95 -21.88 35.54
N HIS A 223 -2.64 -22.11 35.43
CA HIS A 223 -1.85 -22.77 36.47
C HIS A 223 -1.47 -21.85 37.65
N GLY A 224 -1.91 -20.58 37.67
CA GLY A 224 -1.60 -19.63 38.73
C GLY A 224 -0.12 -19.29 38.87
N ARG A 225 0.70 -19.63 37.86
CA ARG A 225 2.14 -19.37 37.84
C ARG A 225 2.50 -17.97 37.34
N LEU A 226 1.53 -17.26 36.76
CA LEU A 226 1.67 -15.83 36.51
C LEU A 226 1.61 -15.07 37.84
N ARG A 227 2.78 -14.66 38.31
CA ARG A 227 2.87 -13.57 39.28
C ARG A 227 2.33 -12.32 38.60
N HIS A 228 1.18 -11.84 39.06
CA HIS A 228 0.66 -10.55 38.65
C HIS A 228 1.64 -9.49 39.16
N ALA A 229 2.57 -9.06 38.30
CA ALA A 229 3.45 -7.94 38.58
C ALA A 229 2.74 -6.59 38.44
N LEU A 230 1.50 -6.60 37.91
CA LEU A 230 0.56 -5.51 38.03
C LEU A 230 0.16 -5.42 39.50
N GLY A 231 0.91 -4.62 40.27
CA GLY A 231 0.50 -4.21 41.60
C GLY A 231 -0.86 -3.48 41.56
N PRO A 232 -1.44 -3.14 42.73
CA PRO A 232 -2.61 -2.28 42.76
C PRO A 232 -2.36 -1.03 41.91
N ALA A 233 -3.35 -0.66 41.10
CA ALA A 233 -3.27 0.45 40.13
C ALA A 233 -2.50 1.61 40.75
N SER A 234 -1.30 1.83 40.22
CA SER A 234 -0.41 2.82 40.80
C SER A 234 -0.83 4.19 40.27
N PRO A 235 -0.68 5.27 41.05
CA PRO A 235 -0.88 6.62 40.53
C PRO A 235 -0.07 6.95 39.25
N GLN A 236 0.97 6.16 38.94
CA GLN A 236 1.82 6.27 37.76
C GLN A 236 1.16 5.72 36.48
N ASP A 237 0.19 4.80 36.61
CA ASP A 237 -0.51 4.21 35.46
C ASP A 237 -1.37 5.28 34.73
N GLY A 238 -1.83 6.29 35.48
CA GLY A 238 -2.54 7.44 34.91
C GLY A 238 -1.65 8.37 34.08
N LEU A 239 -0.34 8.40 34.34
CA LEU A 239 0.61 9.22 33.60
C LEU A 239 0.89 8.64 32.21
N LEU A 240 0.97 7.31 32.10
CA LEU A 240 1.12 6.62 30.81
C LEU A 240 -0.14 6.76 29.94
N ALA A 241 -1.33 6.61 30.53
CA ALA A 241 -2.59 6.83 29.84
C ALA A 241 -2.70 8.27 29.29
N GLU A 242 -2.23 9.26 30.05
CA GLU A 242 -2.22 10.66 29.61
C GLU A 242 -1.19 10.92 28.50
N THR A 243 0.02 10.37 28.60
CA THR A 243 1.02 10.42 27.52
C THR A 243 0.47 9.80 26.23
N PHE A 244 -0.23 8.67 26.32
CA PHE A 244 -0.88 8.05 25.17
C PHE A 244 -1.99 8.91 24.58
N ALA A 245 -2.85 9.51 25.41
CA ALA A 245 -3.91 10.41 24.94
C ALA A 245 -3.35 11.65 24.22
N ILE A 246 -2.27 12.24 24.74
CA ILE A 246 -1.59 13.38 24.12
C ILE A 246 -0.92 12.96 22.82
N TRP A 247 -0.29 11.79 22.79
CA TRP A 247 0.29 11.25 21.56
C TRP A 247 -0.77 11.06 20.49
N MET A 248 -1.91 10.44 20.83
CA MET A 248 -3.04 10.26 19.93
C MET A 248 -3.56 11.60 19.39
N LEU A 249 -3.75 12.59 20.27
CA LEU A 249 -4.24 13.90 19.88
C LEU A 249 -3.25 14.62 18.95
N LEU A 250 -1.96 14.62 19.30
CA LEU A 250 -0.91 15.22 18.50
C LEU A 250 -0.79 14.53 17.14
N PHE A 251 -0.81 13.20 17.13
CA PHE A 251 -0.76 12.39 15.91
C PHE A 251 -1.90 12.76 14.96
N LEU A 252 -3.13 12.80 15.48
CA LEU A 252 -4.31 13.12 14.67
C LEU A 252 -4.32 14.57 14.19
N LEU A 253 -3.98 15.51 15.08
CA LEU A 253 -3.87 16.94 14.73
C LEU A 253 -2.84 17.14 13.63
N MET A 254 -1.67 16.49 13.76
CA MET A 254 -0.61 16.63 12.79
C MET A 254 -0.98 16.01 11.45
N GLN A 255 -1.68 14.88 11.45
CA GLN A 255 -2.24 14.28 10.22
C GLN A 255 -3.22 15.23 9.51
N TYR A 256 -4.10 15.89 10.26
CA TYR A 256 -5.03 16.88 9.73
C TYR A 256 -4.32 18.11 9.15
N LEU A 257 -3.35 18.67 9.87
CA LEU A 257 -2.55 19.80 9.41
C LEU A 257 -1.75 19.48 8.15
N LEU A 258 -1.18 18.28 8.08
CA LEU A 258 -0.45 17.83 6.89
C LEU A 258 -1.38 17.68 5.69
N SER A 259 -2.60 17.17 5.90
CA SER A 259 -3.61 17.11 4.85
C SER A 259 -4.01 18.50 4.34
N LEU A 260 -4.10 19.50 5.21
CA LEU A 260 -4.35 20.90 4.81
C LEU A 260 -3.16 21.47 4.02
N LEU A 261 -1.94 21.20 4.47
CA LEU A 261 -0.71 21.66 3.83
C LEU A 261 -0.58 21.10 2.40
N PHE A 262 -0.80 19.80 2.22
CA PHE A 262 -0.74 19.17 0.89
C PHE A 262 -1.85 19.61 -0.06
N ARG A 263 -2.98 20.08 0.49
CA ARG A 263 -4.05 20.70 -0.31
C ARG A 263 -3.67 22.12 -0.74
N GLY A 264 -2.99 22.88 0.12
CA GLY A 264 -2.59 24.26 -0.17
C GLY A 264 -1.32 24.41 -1.02
N VAL A 265 -0.40 23.42 -0.97
CA VAL A 265 0.90 23.50 -1.66
C VAL A 265 1.12 22.25 -2.53
N PRO A 266 0.74 22.29 -3.83
CA PRO A 266 0.87 21.16 -4.73
C PRO A 266 2.31 20.64 -4.90
N ALA A 267 3.31 21.52 -4.80
CA ALA A 267 4.73 21.18 -4.93
C ALA A 267 5.24 20.21 -3.84
N LEU A 268 4.56 20.10 -2.70
CA LEU A 268 4.94 19.19 -1.62
C LEU A 268 4.32 17.79 -1.74
N GLN A 269 3.43 17.57 -2.73
CA GLN A 269 2.75 16.29 -2.92
C GLN A 269 3.71 15.17 -3.32
N GLU A 270 4.78 15.47 -4.05
CA GLU A 270 5.82 14.50 -4.43
C GLU A 270 6.54 13.92 -3.20
N TYR A 271 6.67 14.70 -2.13
CA TYR A 271 7.33 14.30 -0.88
C TYR A 271 6.35 13.83 0.19
N GLN A 272 5.07 13.63 -0.16
CA GLN A 272 4.01 13.37 0.80
C GLN A 272 4.31 12.20 1.74
N LEU A 273 4.77 11.07 1.21
CA LEU A 273 5.09 9.88 2.01
C LEU A 273 6.24 10.13 2.99
N LEU A 274 7.28 10.80 2.53
CA LEU A 274 8.49 11.08 3.31
C LEU A 274 8.19 12.08 4.43
N LEU A 275 7.52 13.19 4.11
CA LEU A 275 7.09 14.21 5.07
C LEU A 275 6.13 13.63 6.12
N THR A 276 5.17 12.82 5.68
CA THR A 276 4.23 12.14 6.59
C THR A 276 4.98 11.22 7.54
N GLY A 277 5.89 10.37 7.04
CA GLY A 277 6.66 9.45 7.87
C GLY A 277 7.57 10.17 8.88
N VAL A 278 8.28 11.21 8.46
CA VAL A 278 9.15 12.00 9.35
C VAL A 278 8.35 12.68 10.44
N ILE A 279 7.27 13.38 10.07
CA ILE A 279 6.44 14.14 11.01
C ILE A 279 5.71 13.20 11.97
N GLN A 280 5.23 12.04 11.51
CA GLN A 280 4.67 11.01 12.37
C GLN A 280 5.72 10.42 13.31
N GLY A 281 6.93 10.16 12.84
CA GLY A 281 8.05 9.74 13.67
C GLY A 281 8.37 10.74 14.79
N LEU A 282 8.30 12.04 14.48
CA LEU A 282 8.51 13.10 15.48
C LEU A 282 7.43 13.12 16.56
N THR A 283 6.22 12.64 16.30
CA THR A 283 5.18 12.52 17.35
C THR A 283 5.58 11.52 18.44
N ALA A 284 6.45 10.55 18.16
CA ALA A 284 7.00 9.65 19.17
C ALA A 284 7.81 10.40 20.25
N GLY A 285 8.23 11.64 19.98
CA GLY A 285 8.83 12.53 20.97
C GLY A 285 7.92 12.85 22.16
N VAL A 286 6.60 12.60 22.07
CA VAL A 286 5.66 12.70 23.20
C VAL A 286 6.03 11.76 24.35
N VAL A 287 6.84 10.73 24.12
CA VAL A 287 7.41 9.88 25.19
C VAL A 287 8.21 10.68 26.22
N CYS A 288 8.73 11.87 25.85
CA CYS A 288 9.41 12.78 26.79
C CYS A 288 8.45 13.59 27.68
N TRP A 289 7.13 13.51 27.46
CA TRP A 289 6.10 14.24 28.21
C TRP A 289 6.15 14.03 29.74
N PRO A 290 6.35 12.81 30.27
CA PRO A 290 6.54 12.59 31.71
C PRO A 290 7.74 13.34 32.29
N VAL A 291 8.83 13.46 31.52
CA VAL A 291 10.05 14.18 31.93
C VAL A 291 9.80 15.69 31.99
N LEU A 292 9.09 16.22 30.99
CA LEU A 292 8.72 17.64 30.95
C LEU A 292 7.79 18.04 32.10
N ARG A 293 7.01 17.09 32.65
CA ARG A 293 6.20 17.31 33.85
C ARG A 293 6.93 17.10 35.17
N GLY A 294 8.25 16.94 35.13
CA GLY A 294 9.11 16.91 36.32
C GLY A 294 9.36 15.51 36.87
N ASP A 295 9.03 14.44 36.14
CA ASP A 295 9.42 13.08 36.54
C ASP A 295 10.84 12.73 36.05
N ILE A 296 11.51 11.84 36.78
CA ILE A 296 12.91 11.49 36.50
C ILE A 296 12.94 10.52 35.32
N TRP A 297 13.77 10.80 34.30
CA TRP A 297 13.93 9.95 33.10
C TRP A 297 14.21 8.48 33.42
N SER A 298 14.93 8.20 34.51
CA SER A 298 15.21 6.84 34.97
C SER A 298 13.98 6.07 35.47
N ARG A 299 12.90 6.77 35.84
CA ARG A 299 11.59 6.21 36.21
C ARG A 299 10.72 6.04 34.98
N ALA A 300 10.63 7.05 34.11
CA ALA A 300 9.92 6.95 32.84
C ALA A 300 10.44 5.81 31.96
N ARG A 301 11.77 5.65 31.84
CA ARG A 301 12.40 4.53 31.13
C ARG A 301 12.01 3.17 31.71
N ARG A 302 11.99 3.05 33.04
CA ARG A 302 11.62 1.78 33.72
C ARG A 302 10.15 1.40 33.52
N ALA A 303 9.27 2.39 33.31
CA ALA A 303 7.86 2.16 33.04
C ALA A 303 7.58 1.76 31.58
N ILE A 304 8.46 2.15 30.64
CA ILE A 304 8.33 1.85 29.21
C ILE A 304 8.97 0.50 28.85
N GLY A 305 10.02 0.08 29.57
CA GLY A 305 10.77 -1.16 29.33
C GLY A 305 12.26 -0.90 29.13
#